data_AF-A0A839J7G0-F1
#
_entry.id   AF-A0A839J7G0-F1
#
_cell.length_a   1.000
_cell.length_b   1.000
_cell.length_c   1.000
_cell.angle_alpha   90.00
_cell.angle_beta   90.00
_cell.angle_gamma   90.00
#
_symmetry.space_group_name_H-M   'P 1'
#
loop_
_entity.id
_entity.type
_entity.pdbx_description
1 polymer ?
#
loop_
_entity_poly.entity_id
_entity_poly.type
_entity_poly.pdbx_seq_one_letter_code
_entity_poly.pdbx_strand_id
1 'polypeptide(L)'
;MFAPRGGGKTAQRRMIEDQSGGLGTFMCVTLDAFDQPPGGRPAGADLYYHLAQVCRALVLAVLIEMDSRPQAVALLDTADRKLLEAQIDHFLGRLSAADYETALRSVKTLGTKAQDFLKKYALPIGLLIEAVKAKYGLNFNLPQSASAPERQDASIRFHLNRLAEILVKLGYESTYVLVDKVDEAAFTGTPVRTYSFISALLTDLPTLELPNLAFKFFLWDAIAGAYDESGLARRDRIPIYTLNWSPSELSAMLQRRLAVYSGGRVNSFNDFLEPSAIDAHQIIVRLSAGSPRNMIRLSNRIVSEALRVDPGVGQIPESAVWAGLSVYANEIAHELIPKYLQELKRVDKVTFTAKHLGSEVFRISENAVRRKLQLWTDSGVVAKVDEIPNDGNRPLHLYGVVDPRVCLAMLQSEEPAIVLGNYMFVCRACQSVCISDRADFRCHACDATHHLSDATTLLEACRRG
;
A
#
# COMPACT_ATOMS: atom_id res chain seq x y z
N MET A 1 5.84 6.88 -5.30
CA MET A 1 4.36 6.94 -5.22
C MET A 1 3.97 6.61 -3.79
N PHE A 2 3.18 7.47 -3.16
CA PHE A 2 2.71 7.27 -1.80
C PHE A 2 1.25 6.82 -1.84
N ALA A 3 0.92 5.77 -1.10
CA ALA A 3 -0.47 5.37 -0.94
C ALA A 3 -0.69 4.68 0.41
N PRO A 4 -1.90 4.80 0.98
CA PRO A 4 -2.26 4.12 2.21
C PRO A 4 -2.20 2.60 2.06
N ARG A 5 -2.19 1.91 3.21
CA ARG A 5 -2.35 0.46 3.24
C ARG A 5 -3.70 0.08 2.64
N GLY A 6 -3.69 -0.88 1.71
CA GLY A 6 -4.89 -1.28 0.98
C GLY A 6 -5.29 -0.38 -0.19
N GLY A 7 -4.54 0.70 -0.49
CA GLY A 7 -4.82 1.60 -1.62
C GLY A 7 -4.62 1.00 -3.01
N GLY A 8 -4.18 -0.25 -3.14
CA GLY A 8 -4.00 -0.91 -4.44
C GLY A 8 -2.59 -0.85 -5.03
N LYS A 9 -1.58 -0.47 -4.23
CA LYS A 9 -0.15 -0.50 -4.62
C LYS A 9 0.27 -1.81 -5.29
N THR A 10 0.02 -2.92 -4.60
CA THR A 10 0.33 -4.28 -5.11
C THR A 10 -0.50 -4.64 -6.34
N ALA A 11 -1.72 -4.13 -6.48
CA ALA A 11 -2.54 -4.37 -7.66
C ALA A 11 -1.95 -3.65 -8.88
N GLN A 12 -1.55 -2.39 -8.73
CA GLN A 12 -0.88 -1.64 -9.80
C GLN A 12 0.48 -2.24 -10.15
N ARG A 13 1.25 -2.72 -9.16
CA ARG A 13 2.47 -3.50 -9.42
C ARG A 13 2.17 -4.69 -10.33
N ARG A 14 1.22 -5.54 -9.94
CA ARG A 14 0.84 -6.73 -10.72
C ARG A 14 0.38 -6.39 -12.13
N MET A 15 -0.31 -5.26 -12.32
CA MET A 15 -0.68 -4.80 -13.67
C MET A 15 0.54 -4.50 -14.54
N ILE A 16 1.60 -3.92 -13.97
CA ILE A 16 2.84 -3.65 -14.71
C ILE A 16 3.58 -4.95 -15.02
N GLU A 17 3.63 -5.88 -14.05
CA GLU A 17 4.22 -7.21 -14.24
C GLU A 17 3.51 -8.02 -15.33
N ASP A 18 2.17 -7.97 -15.36
CA ASP A 18 1.36 -8.66 -16.37
C ASP A 18 1.56 -8.05 -17.77
N GLN A 19 1.61 -6.72 -17.85
CA GLN A 19 1.91 -6.00 -19.08
C GLN A 19 3.31 -6.32 -19.63
N SER A 20 4.30 -6.54 -18.75
CA SER A 20 5.66 -6.85 -19.18
C SER A 20 5.81 -8.28 -19.73
N GLY A 21 5.07 -9.25 -19.20
CA GLY A 21 5.17 -10.66 -19.61
C GLY A 21 4.47 -11.03 -20.93
N GLY A 22 3.49 -10.23 -21.38
CA GLY A 22 2.73 -10.47 -22.61
C GLY A 22 3.42 -9.94 -23.88
N LEU A 23 2.87 -8.85 -24.44
CA LEU A 23 3.40 -8.11 -25.61
C LEU A 23 4.31 -6.93 -25.19
N GLY A 24 4.74 -6.90 -23.93
CA GLY A 24 5.48 -5.78 -23.36
C GLY A 24 6.82 -5.56 -24.06
N THR A 25 7.11 -4.31 -24.40
CA THR A 25 8.41 -3.92 -24.95
C THR A 25 9.47 -3.72 -23.86
N PHE A 26 9.15 -3.93 -22.58
CA PHE A 26 10.05 -3.63 -21.46
C PHE A 26 10.26 -4.83 -20.52
N MET A 27 11.46 -4.92 -19.96
CA MET A 27 11.81 -5.87 -18.91
C MET A 27 11.30 -5.37 -17.56
N CYS A 28 10.81 -6.24 -16.69
CA CYS A 28 10.33 -5.88 -15.36
C CYS A 28 10.96 -6.78 -14.29
N VAL A 29 11.54 -6.10 -13.31
CA VAL A 29 12.12 -6.71 -12.12
C VAL A 29 11.48 -6.09 -10.89
N THR A 30 11.12 -6.91 -9.92
CA THR A 30 10.43 -6.49 -8.70
C THR A 30 11.22 -6.83 -7.45
N LEU A 31 11.64 -5.80 -6.74
CA LEU A 31 12.16 -5.90 -5.38
C LEU A 31 11.01 -5.84 -4.38
N ASP A 32 10.57 -7.00 -3.90
CA ASP A 32 9.50 -7.14 -2.89
C ASP A 32 9.88 -8.01 -1.68
N ALA A 33 11.15 -8.42 -1.61
CA ALA A 33 11.76 -9.11 -0.47
C ALA A 33 13.14 -8.50 -0.21
N PHE A 34 13.39 -8.13 1.04
CA PHE A 34 14.65 -7.51 1.46
C PHE A 34 15.29 -8.32 2.57
N ASP A 35 16.56 -8.65 2.40
CA ASP A 35 17.40 -9.23 3.45
C ASP A 35 17.78 -8.17 4.50
N GLN A 36 18.37 -8.61 5.60
CA GLN A 36 18.78 -7.69 6.65
C GLN A 36 19.98 -6.86 6.16
N PRO A 37 19.91 -5.51 6.18
CA PRO A 37 21.01 -4.68 5.73
C PRO A 37 22.25 -4.81 6.62
N PRO A 38 23.45 -4.46 6.09
CA PRO A 38 24.69 -4.49 6.85
C PRO A 38 24.60 -3.81 8.22
N GLY A 39 25.13 -4.45 9.25
CA GLY A 39 25.06 -3.94 10.63
C GLY A 39 23.68 -4.06 11.28
N GLY A 40 22.72 -4.72 10.62
CA GLY A 40 21.43 -5.08 11.20
C GLY A 40 20.46 -3.91 11.41
N ARG A 41 20.73 -2.74 10.83
CA ARG A 41 19.96 -1.52 11.00
C ARG A 41 19.48 -0.98 9.66
N PRO A 42 18.26 -0.43 9.56
CA PRO A 42 17.74 0.22 8.35
C PRO A 42 18.74 1.16 7.67
N ALA A 43 19.39 2.03 8.43
CA ALA A 43 20.38 2.99 7.93
C ALA A 43 21.66 2.35 7.33
N GLY A 44 21.88 1.05 7.54
CA GLY A 44 22.98 0.31 6.91
C GLY A 44 22.72 -0.06 5.45
N ALA A 45 21.49 0.13 4.96
CA ALA A 45 21.11 -0.05 3.56
C ALA A 45 21.55 1.15 2.72
N ASP A 46 22.85 1.18 2.41
CA ASP A 46 23.42 2.18 1.50
C ASP A 46 22.99 1.96 0.04
N LEU A 47 23.40 2.86 -0.85
CA LEU A 47 23.06 2.76 -2.27
C LEU A 47 23.60 1.46 -2.89
N TYR A 48 24.81 1.05 -2.50
CA TYR A 48 25.39 -0.21 -2.97
C TYR A 48 24.51 -1.41 -2.60
N TYR A 49 24.02 -1.48 -1.37
CA TYR A 49 23.12 -2.55 -0.92
C TYR A 49 21.89 -2.69 -1.83
N HIS A 50 21.20 -1.57 -2.12
CA HIS A 50 20.01 -1.59 -2.99
C HIS A 50 20.37 -1.95 -4.43
N LEU A 51 21.40 -1.32 -4.99
CA LEU A 51 21.79 -1.55 -6.39
C LEU A 51 22.36 -2.94 -6.63
N ALA A 52 23.03 -3.54 -5.65
CA ALA A 52 23.49 -4.92 -5.74
C ALA A 52 22.31 -5.89 -5.90
N GLN A 53 21.18 -5.65 -5.22
CA GLN A 53 19.97 -6.46 -5.39
C GLN A 53 19.34 -6.29 -6.77
N VAL A 54 19.27 -5.06 -7.28
CA VAL A 54 18.81 -4.79 -8.65
C VAL A 54 19.71 -5.51 -9.67
N CYS A 55 21.03 -5.35 -9.56
CA CYS A 55 21.99 -5.98 -10.46
C CYS A 55 21.89 -7.50 -10.44
N ARG A 56 21.76 -8.14 -9.27
CA ARG A 56 21.56 -9.60 -9.16
C ARG A 56 20.36 -10.06 -9.97
N ALA A 57 19.23 -9.37 -9.80
CA ALA A 57 18.00 -9.70 -10.49
C ALA A 57 18.10 -9.46 -12.00
N LEU A 58 18.77 -8.39 -12.44
CA LEU A 58 19.00 -8.11 -13.86
C LEU A 58 19.94 -9.11 -14.52
N VAL A 59 21.02 -9.53 -13.84
CA VAL A 59 21.90 -10.60 -14.36
C VAL A 59 21.10 -11.87 -14.58
N LEU A 60 20.23 -12.26 -13.63
CA LEU A 60 19.35 -13.42 -13.81
C LEU A 60 18.38 -13.22 -14.97
N ALA A 61 17.78 -12.04 -15.11
CA ALA A 61 16.88 -11.73 -16.22
C ALA A 61 17.58 -11.88 -17.58
N VAL A 62 18.81 -11.37 -17.70
CA VAL A 62 19.65 -11.53 -18.90
C VAL A 62 19.90 -13.02 -19.18
N LEU A 63 20.32 -13.80 -18.18
CA LEU A 63 20.60 -15.23 -18.35
C LEU A 63 19.38 -16.04 -18.81
N ILE A 64 18.21 -15.80 -18.22
CA ILE A 64 16.96 -16.47 -18.59
C ILE A 64 16.57 -16.09 -20.02
N GLU A 65 16.77 -14.84 -20.41
CA GLU A 65 16.52 -14.38 -21.77
C GLU A 65 17.45 -15.01 -22.79
N MET A 66 18.74 -15.12 -22.48
CA MET A 66 19.70 -15.81 -23.33
C MET A 66 19.32 -17.29 -23.51
N ASP A 67 18.85 -17.97 -22.46
CA ASP A 67 18.37 -19.37 -22.56
C ASP A 67 17.07 -19.51 -23.33
N SER A 68 16.15 -18.56 -23.16
CA SER A 68 14.83 -18.57 -23.82
C SER A 68 14.92 -18.16 -25.30
N ARG A 69 15.86 -17.27 -25.66
CA ARG A 69 16.08 -16.79 -27.01
C ARG A 69 17.57 -16.86 -27.38
N PRO A 70 18.12 -18.06 -27.65
CA PRO A 70 19.55 -18.23 -27.95
C PRO A 70 20.03 -17.39 -29.14
N GLN A 71 19.16 -17.08 -30.10
CA GLN A 71 19.50 -16.24 -31.25
C GLN A 71 19.79 -14.79 -30.86
N ALA A 72 19.18 -14.28 -29.78
CA ALA A 72 19.43 -12.93 -29.27
C ALA A 72 20.85 -12.78 -28.70
N VAL A 73 21.51 -13.88 -28.30
CA VAL A 73 22.91 -13.88 -27.84
C VAL A 73 23.88 -13.45 -28.95
N ALA A 74 23.51 -13.65 -30.22
CA ALA A 74 24.31 -13.18 -31.34
C ALA A 74 24.36 -11.64 -31.44
N LEU A 75 23.43 -10.94 -30.77
CA LEU A 75 23.39 -9.47 -30.70
C LEU A 75 24.38 -8.90 -29.67
N LEU A 76 24.93 -9.76 -28.80
CA LEU A 76 25.90 -9.37 -27.77
C LEU A 76 27.32 -9.46 -28.33
N ASP A 77 28.04 -8.34 -28.24
CA ASP A 77 29.43 -8.25 -28.67
C ASP A 77 30.39 -8.89 -27.65
N THR A 78 31.67 -8.99 -28.01
CA THR A 78 32.69 -9.61 -27.14
C THR A 78 32.87 -8.84 -25.82
N ALA A 79 32.66 -7.53 -25.80
CA ALA A 79 32.78 -6.72 -24.60
C ALA A 79 31.58 -6.94 -23.66
N ASP A 80 30.36 -7.04 -24.20
CA ASP A 80 29.15 -7.39 -23.45
C ASP A 80 29.30 -8.74 -22.75
N ARG A 81 29.82 -9.74 -23.47
CA ARG A 81 30.03 -11.10 -22.94
C ARG A 81 31.02 -11.10 -21.79
N LYS A 82 32.17 -10.44 -21.95
CA LYS A 82 33.17 -10.30 -20.88
C LYS A 82 32.66 -9.53 -19.67
N LEU A 83 31.82 -8.52 -19.90
CA LEU A 83 31.22 -7.78 -18.82
C LEU A 83 30.21 -8.64 -18.06
N LEU A 84 29.37 -9.38 -18.79
CA LEU A 84 28.39 -10.28 -18.20
C LEU A 84 29.09 -11.38 -17.38
N GLU A 85 30.22 -11.92 -17.84
CA GLU A 85 31.09 -12.83 -17.07
C GLU A 85 31.48 -12.23 -15.72
N ALA A 86 32.07 -11.03 -15.74
CA ALA A 86 32.48 -10.33 -14.52
C ALA A 86 31.29 -10.05 -13.58
N GLN A 87 30.12 -9.74 -14.14
CA GLN A 87 28.90 -9.47 -13.37
C GLN A 87 28.30 -10.73 -12.75
N ILE A 88 28.31 -11.86 -13.47
CA ILE A 88 27.87 -13.15 -12.92
C ILE A 88 28.75 -13.52 -11.72
N ASP A 89 30.07 -13.41 -11.86
CA ASP A 89 31.01 -13.67 -10.76
C ASP A 89 30.76 -12.75 -9.57
N HIS A 90 30.61 -11.45 -9.82
CA HIS A 90 30.46 -10.45 -8.77
C HIS A 90 29.11 -10.58 -8.03
N PHE A 91 28.00 -10.75 -8.76
CA PHE A 91 26.65 -10.69 -8.18
C PHE A 91 26.06 -12.05 -7.82
N LEU A 92 26.37 -13.10 -8.57
CA LEU A 92 25.78 -14.44 -8.37
C LEU A 92 26.75 -15.41 -7.70
N GLY A 93 28.06 -15.26 -7.90
CA GLY A 93 29.08 -16.21 -7.43
C GLY A 93 29.13 -16.41 -5.90
N ARG A 94 28.48 -15.54 -5.12
CA ARG A 94 28.49 -15.54 -3.65
C ARG A 94 27.11 -15.73 -3.02
N LEU A 95 26.07 -15.99 -3.80
CA LEU A 95 24.70 -16.11 -3.27
C LEU A 95 24.47 -17.46 -2.61
N SER A 96 23.71 -17.46 -1.51
CA SER A 96 23.13 -18.70 -1.00
C SER A 96 22.03 -19.20 -1.95
N ALA A 97 21.63 -20.46 -1.81
CA ALA A 97 20.51 -21.01 -2.59
C ALA A 97 19.20 -20.22 -2.35
N ALA A 98 18.98 -19.75 -1.11
CA ALA A 98 17.80 -18.96 -0.75
C ALA A 98 17.83 -17.56 -1.37
N ASP A 99 18.99 -16.91 -1.40
CA ASP A 99 19.14 -15.58 -2.02
C ASP A 99 18.95 -15.66 -3.53
N TYR A 100 19.44 -16.74 -4.14
CA TYR A 100 19.25 -17.01 -5.56
C TYR A 100 17.78 -17.21 -5.91
N GLU A 101 17.06 -18.04 -5.13
CA GLU A 101 15.62 -18.25 -5.36
C GLU A 101 14.83 -16.94 -5.21
N THR A 102 15.20 -16.11 -4.22
CA THR A 102 14.60 -14.79 -4.02
C THR A 102 14.86 -13.87 -5.21
N ALA A 103 16.11 -13.78 -5.66
CA ALA A 103 16.48 -12.99 -6.83
C ALA A 103 15.82 -13.50 -8.11
N LEU A 104 15.64 -14.82 -8.27
CA LEU A 104 14.93 -15.35 -9.42
C LEU A 104 13.44 -15.01 -9.39
N ARG A 105 12.79 -15.14 -8.23
CA ARG A 105 11.39 -14.75 -8.04
C ARG A 105 11.16 -13.26 -8.28
N SER A 106 12.19 -12.42 -8.18
CA SER A 106 12.12 -10.98 -8.49
C SER A 106 11.97 -10.70 -9.99
N VAL A 107 12.34 -11.64 -10.87
CA VAL A 107 12.22 -11.48 -12.34
C VAL A 107 10.82 -11.89 -12.79
N LYS A 108 9.92 -10.92 -12.98
CA LYS A 108 8.48 -11.17 -13.20
C LYS A 108 8.09 -11.33 -14.65
N THR A 109 8.71 -10.56 -15.55
CA THR A 109 8.47 -10.64 -17.01
C THR A 109 8.58 -12.07 -17.55
N LEU A 110 9.40 -12.90 -16.90
CA LEU A 110 9.75 -14.22 -17.40
C LEU A 110 8.98 -15.34 -16.72
N GLY A 111 7.96 -15.04 -15.90
CA GLY A 111 7.04 -15.96 -15.21
C GLY A 111 7.31 -17.47 -15.38
N THR A 112 6.81 -18.07 -16.46
CA THR A 112 6.98 -19.50 -16.77
C THR A 112 8.40 -19.87 -17.19
N LYS A 113 9.06 -19.05 -18.02
CA LYS A 113 10.46 -19.22 -18.43
C LYS A 113 11.40 -19.26 -17.23
N ALA A 114 11.18 -18.43 -16.21
CA ALA A 114 11.97 -18.41 -14.98
C ALA A 114 11.78 -19.69 -14.16
N GLN A 115 10.56 -20.23 -14.09
CA GLN A 115 10.29 -21.51 -13.45
C GLN A 115 10.91 -22.68 -14.22
N ASP A 116 10.83 -22.67 -15.56
CA ASP A 116 11.42 -23.69 -16.41
C ASP A 116 12.95 -23.64 -16.35
N PHE A 117 13.52 -22.44 -16.31
CA PHE A 117 14.93 -22.21 -16.07
C PHE A 117 15.37 -22.77 -14.71
N LEU A 118 14.60 -22.51 -13.64
CA LEU A 118 14.88 -23.07 -12.32
C LEU A 118 14.79 -24.60 -12.32
N LYS A 119 13.78 -25.19 -12.97
CA LYS A 119 13.64 -26.66 -13.07
C LYS A 119 14.77 -27.30 -13.87
N LYS A 120 15.16 -26.66 -14.97
CA LYS A 120 16.21 -27.13 -15.88
C LYS A 120 17.60 -27.08 -15.25
N TYR A 121 17.83 -26.09 -14.38
CA TYR A 121 19.11 -25.87 -13.71
C TYR A 121 19.01 -26.02 -12.19
N ALA A 122 18.05 -26.83 -11.73
CA ALA A 122 17.77 -27.03 -10.32
C ALA A 122 18.97 -27.69 -9.62
N LEU A 123 19.67 -26.88 -8.80
CA LEU A 123 20.83 -27.18 -7.93
C LEU A 123 22.20 -27.21 -8.62
N PRO A 124 23.29 -26.87 -7.90
CA PRO A 124 23.64 -25.61 -7.23
C PRO A 124 23.95 -24.50 -8.26
N ILE A 125 24.00 -23.23 -7.84
CA ILE A 125 24.36 -22.05 -8.68
C ILE A 125 25.61 -22.30 -9.53
N GLY A 126 26.58 -23.06 -8.99
CA GLY A 126 27.76 -23.50 -9.73
C GLY A 126 27.46 -24.28 -11.01
N LEU A 127 26.51 -25.22 -11.01
CA LEU A 127 26.14 -25.98 -12.21
C LEU A 127 25.39 -25.13 -13.24
N LEU A 128 24.55 -24.19 -12.80
CA LEU A 128 23.94 -23.21 -13.69
C LEU A 128 25.01 -22.39 -14.40
N ILE A 129 25.94 -21.86 -13.61
CA ILE A 129 27.07 -21.08 -14.07
C ILE A 129 27.89 -21.89 -15.10
N GLU A 130 28.26 -23.14 -14.78
CA GLU A 130 29.01 -24.01 -15.69
C GLU A 130 28.22 -24.36 -16.97
N ALA A 131 26.91 -24.58 -16.87
CA ALA A 131 26.07 -24.85 -18.04
C ALA A 131 25.95 -23.63 -18.96
N VAL A 132 25.83 -22.43 -18.37
CA VAL A 132 25.83 -21.15 -19.10
C VAL A 132 27.21 -20.92 -19.74
N LYS A 133 28.31 -21.19 -19.02
CA LYS A 133 29.68 -21.14 -19.56
C LYS A 133 29.82 -22.03 -20.80
N ALA A 134 29.48 -23.31 -20.66
CA ALA A 134 29.63 -24.30 -21.73
C ALA A 134 28.74 -23.99 -22.94
N LYS A 135 27.52 -23.48 -22.72
CA LYS A 135 26.55 -23.21 -23.78
C LYS A 135 26.83 -21.91 -24.56
N TYR A 136 27.35 -20.88 -23.90
CA TYR A 136 27.55 -19.55 -24.52
C TYR A 136 29.01 -19.14 -24.68
N GLY A 137 29.95 -20.02 -24.31
CA GLY A 137 31.39 -19.79 -24.43
C GLY A 137 31.91 -18.73 -23.48
N LEU A 138 31.35 -18.64 -22.27
CA LEU A 138 31.74 -17.66 -21.26
C LEU A 138 32.84 -18.24 -20.35
N ASN A 139 33.89 -17.48 -20.04
CA ASN A 139 35.04 -17.92 -19.25
C ASN A 139 35.18 -17.10 -17.96
N PHE A 140 34.83 -17.69 -16.82
CA PHE A 140 34.90 -17.01 -15.52
C PHE A 140 35.19 -17.95 -14.36
N ASN A 141 35.66 -17.44 -13.20
CA ASN A 141 36.18 -18.26 -12.09
C ASN A 141 35.40 -18.00 -10.81
N LEU A 142 34.77 -19.05 -10.27
CA LEU A 142 34.08 -18.99 -8.98
C LEU A 142 35.11 -18.76 -7.85
N PRO A 143 35.02 -17.67 -7.08
CA PRO A 143 35.95 -17.43 -5.97
C PRO A 143 35.67 -18.40 -4.82
N GLN A 144 36.66 -19.23 -4.49
CA GLN A 144 36.71 -20.01 -3.26
C GLN A 144 37.37 -19.14 -2.17
N SER A 145 36.60 -18.74 -1.15
CA SER A 145 37.05 -18.00 0.06
C SER A 145 37.35 -16.48 -0.07
N ALA A 146 37.15 -15.78 1.05
CA ALA A 146 36.72 -14.39 1.11
C ALA A 146 37.82 -13.39 1.53
N SER A 147 37.79 -12.22 0.90
CA SER A 147 38.04 -10.92 1.55
C SER A 147 36.92 -9.95 1.13
N ALA A 148 36.54 -9.05 2.04
CA ALA A 148 35.43 -8.11 1.86
C ALA A 148 35.69 -7.18 0.65
N PRO A 149 34.69 -6.92 -0.22
CA PRO A 149 34.88 -6.02 -1.35
C PRO A 149 35.09 -4.58 -0.85
N GLU A 150 36.13 -3.93 -1.36
CA GLU A 150 36.26 -2.47 -1.26
C GLU A 150 35.04 -1.81 -1.92
N ARG A 151 34.28 -1.06 -1.13
CA ARG A 151 33.08 -0.35 -1.60
C ARG A 151 33.50 0.77 -2.57
N GLN A 152 33.09 0.67 -3.83
CA GLN A 152 33.16 1.77 -4.78
C GLN A 152 31.80 1.99 -5.44
N ASP A 153 31.05 2.97 -4.95
CA ASP A 153 29.70 3.31 -5.44
C ASP A 153 29.67 3.75 -6.92
N ALA A 154 30.80 4.21 -7.47
CA ALA A 154 30.94 4.51 -8.90
C ALA A 154 30.94 3.23 -9.76
N SER A 155 31.46 2.12 -9.24
CA SER A 155 31.52 0.83 -9.95
C SER A 155 30.13 0.18 -10.05
N ILE A 156 29.28 0.29 -9.02
CA ILE A 156 27.97 -0.36 -9.03
C ILE A 156 26.99 0.26 -10.04
N ARG A 157 26.98 1.61 -10.17
CA ARG A 157 26.15 2.29 -11.17
C ARG A 157 26.57 1.93 -12.60
N PHE A 158 27.88 1.79 -12.84
CA PHE A 158 28.40 1.33 -14.12
C PHE A 158 27.85 -0.06 -14.47
N HIS A 159 27.88 -1.01 -13.52
CA HIS A 159 27.32 -2.34 -13.73
C HIS A 159 25.82 -2.30 -14.04
N LEU A 160 25.05 -1.50 -13.29
CA LEU A 160 23.61 -1.34 -13.52
C LEU A 160 23.30 -0.79 -14.92
N ASN A 161 23.96 0.31 -15.31
CA ASN A 161 23.75 0.93 -16.63
C ASN A 161 24.06 -0.06 -17.76
N ARG A 162 25.15 -0.82 -17.63
CA ARG A 162 25.53 -1.81 -18.64
C ARG A 162 24.55 -2.98 -18.75
N LEU A 163 23.98 -3.43 -17.62
CA LEU A 163 22.94 -4.46 -17.66
C LEU A 163 21.68 -3.97 -18.39
N ALA A 164 21.30 -2.71 -18.20
CA ALA A 164 20.20 -2.11 -18.93
C ALA A 164 20.51 -2.02 -20.44
N GLU A 165 21.72 -1.61 -20.84
CA GLU A 165 22.16 -1.60 -22.24
C GLU A 165 22.14 -3.00 -22.88
N ILE A 166 22.57 -4.03 -22.14
CA ILE A 166 22.50 -5.44 -22.60
C ILE A 166 21.05 -5.84 -22.84
N LEU A 167 20.13 -5.52 -21.92
CA LEU A 167 18.70 -5.82 -22.09
C LEU A 167 18.12 -5.11 -23.32
N VAL A 168 18.59 -3.90 -23.63
CA VAL A 168 18.22 -3.21 -24.88
C VAL A 168 18.70 -3.96 -26.11
N LYS A 169 19.96 -4.41 -26.13
CA LYS A 169 20.49 -5.26 -27.21
C LYS A 169 19.72 -6.58 -27.35
N LEU A 170 19.16 -7.10 -26.26
CA LEU A 170 18.28 -8.28 -26.27
C LEU A 170 16.84 -8.00 -26.74
N GLY A 171 16.54 -6.77 -27.16
CA GLY A 171 15.28 -6.38 -27.80
C GLY A 171 14.25 -5.74 -26.88
N TYR A 172 14.62 -5.35 -25.66
CA TYR A 172 13.76 -4.54 -24.79
C TYR A 172 13.98 -3.04 -25.04
N GLU A 173 12.94 -2.23 -24.98
CA GLU A 173 13.06 -0.77 -25.08
C GLU A 173 13.55 -0.16 -23.77
N SER A 174 13.18 -0.77 -22.63
CA SER A 174 13.55 -0.29 -21.31
C SER A 174 13.43 -1.38 -20.25
N THR A 175 13.95 -1.09 -19.06
CA THR A 175 13.89 -1.93 -17.87
C THR A 175 13.18 -1.19 -16.74
N TYR A 176 12.13 -1.78 -16.19
CA TYR A 176 11.39 -1.26 -15.04
C TYR A 176 11.82 -2.00 -13.77
N VAL A 177 12.29 -1.25 -12.77
CA VAL A 177 12.58 -1.72 -11.43
C VAL A 177 11.44 -1.28 -10.50
N LEU A 178 10.63 -2.23 -10.09
CA LEU A 178 9.51 -2.03 -9.18
C LEU A 178 9.99 -2.29 -7.75
N VAL A 179 9.83 -1.31 -6.87
CA VAL A 179 10.20 -1.44 -5.45
C VAL A 179 8.93 -1.41 -4.62
N ASP A 180 8.57 -2.54 -4.02
CA ASP A 180 7.33 -2.74 -3.25
C ASP A 180 7.64 -3.36 -1.88
N LYS A 181 6.67 -3.34 -0.96
CA LYS A 181 6.77 -4.01 0.36
C LYS A 181 7.93 -3.58 1.26
N VAL A 182 8.46 -2.38 1.05
CA VAL A 182 9.55 -1.82 1.88
C VAL A 182 9.15 -1.75 3.36
N ASP A 183 7.87 -1.51 3.67
CA ASP A 183 7.33 -1.44 5.04
C ASP A 183 6.93 -2.82 5.63
N GLU A 184 7.02 -3.91 4.86
CA GLU A 184 6.71 -5.28 5.32
C GLU A 184 7.95 -6.02 5.87
N ALA A 185 9.15 -5.47 5.69
CA ALA A 185 10.37 -6.08 6.22
C ALA A 185 10.42 -6.01 7.75
N ALA A 186 10.95 -7.05 8.39
CA ALA A 186 10.97 -7.17 9.86
C ALA A 186 11.65 -5.98 10.56
N PHE A 187 12.57 -5.30 9.88
CA PHE A 187 13.34 -4.17 10.40
C PHE A 187 12.76 -2.78 10.06
N THR A 188 11.69 -2.69 9.25
CA THR A 188 11.12 -1.41 8.75
C THR A 188 9.78 -1.01 9.36
N GLY A 189 9.30 -1.67 10.43
CA GLY A 189 7.94 -1.50 10.98
C GLY A 189 7.48 -0.12 11.49
N THR A 190 8.27 0.96 11.34
CA THR A 190 7.84 2.34 11.59
C THR A 190 8.16 3.24 10.37
N PRO A 191 7.42 4.34 10.14
CA PRO A 191 7.67 5.22 8.99
C PRO A 191 9.11 5.72 8.90
N VAL A 192 9.69 6.11 10.04
CA VAL A 192 11.09 6.59 10.12
C VAL A 192 12.08 5.49 9.73
N ARG A 193 11.87 4.25 10.19
CA ARG A 193 12.73 3.11 9.84
C ARG A 193 12.58 2.72 8.37
N THR A 194 11.35 2.70 7.86
CA THR A 194 11.08 2.46 6.42
C THR A 194 11.80 3.51 5.58
N TYR A 195 11.68 4.80 5.92
CA TYR A 195 12.35 5.86 5.19
C TYR A 195 13.87 5.74 5.25
N SER A 196 14.43 5.55 6.45
CA SER A 196 15.87 5.36 6.65
C SER A 196 16.45 4.18 5.89
N PHE A 197 15.65 3.15 5.61
CA PHE A 197 16.07 2.00 4.82
C PHE A 197 16.16 2.33 3.33
N ILE A 198 15.18 3.04 2.77
CA ILE A 198 15.07 3.26 1.32
C ILE A 198 15.67 4.58 0.83
N SER A 199 15.96 5.52 1.75
CA SER A 199 16.37 6.89 1.40
C SER A 199 17.55 6.94 0.43
N ALA A 200 18.57 6.09 0.63
CA ALA A 200 19.76 6.07 -0.21
C ALA A 200 19.46 5.80 -1.70
N LEU A 201 18.47 4.96 -2.00
CA LEU A 201 18.02 4.73 -3.38
C LEU A 201 17.01 5.81 -3.83
N LEU A 202 16.10 6.22 -2.94
CA LEU A 202 15.01 7.14 -3.25
C LEU A 202 15.51 8.56 -3.60
N THR A 203 16.66 8.98 -3.07
CA THR A 203 17.22 10.33 -3.28
C THR A 203 18.37 10.38 -4.29
N ASP A 204 18.80 9.24 -4.85
CA ASP A 204 19.96 9.20 -5.75
C ASP A 204 19.58 9.47 -7.21
N LEU A 205 19.40 10.76 -7.55
CA LEU A 205 19.05 11.18 -8.91
C LEU A 205 19.93 10.58 -10.01
N PRO A 206 21.28 10.50 -9.89
CA PRO A 206 22.11 9.90 -10.94
C PRO A 206 21.75 8.46 -11.29
N THR A 207 21.27 7.67 -10.33
CA THR A 207 20.75 6.32 -10.57
C THR A 207 19.35 6.35 -11.17
N LEU A 208 18.48 7.20 -10.64
CA LEU A 208 17.08 7.28 -11.08
C LEU A 208 16.90 7.84 -12.49
N GLU A 209 17.88 8.61 -12.97
CA GLU A 209 17.92 9.23 -14.30
C GLU A 209 18.75 8.42 -15.32
N LEU A 210 19.17 7.18 -14.98
CA LEU A 210 19.91 6.33 -15.92
C LEU A 210 19.07 6.00 -17.17
N PRO A 211 19.66 6.04 -18.37
CA PRO A 211 18.94 5.73 -19.60
C PRO A 211 18.48 4.27 -19.63
N ASN A 212 17.33 4.03 -20.28
CA ASN A 212 16.72 2.71 -20.46
C ASN A 212 16.35 2.00 -19.14
N LEU A 213 16.37 2.71 -18.02
CA LEU A 213 16.01 2.20 -16.69
C LEU A 213 14.97 3.14 -16.06
N ALA A 214 13.91 2.56 -15.51
CA ALA A 214 12.86 3.31 -14.81
C ALA A 214 12.60 2.69 -13.45
N PHE A 215 12.61 3.51 -12.40
CA PHE A 215 12.25 3.08 -11.06
C PHE A 215 10.81 3.47 -10.74
N LYS A 216 10.04 2.54 -10.18
CA LYS A 216 8.72 2.81 -9.64
C LYS A 216 8.60 2.30 -8.21
N PHE A 217 8.52 3.26 -7.28
CA PHE A 217 8.42 3.00 -5.85
C PHE A 217 6.97 2.97 -5.38
N PHE A 218 6.57 1.87 -4.76
CA PHE A 218 5.28 1.64 -4.13
C PHE A 218 5.43 1.80 -2.61
N LEU A 219 5.34 3.05 -2.13
CA LEU A 219 5.69 3.39 -0.75
C LEU A 219 4.45 3.65 0.09
N TRP A 220 4.54 3.34 1.38
CA TRP A 220 3.53 3.69 2.37
C TRP A 220 3.47 5.21 2.55
N ASP A 221 2.28 5.81 2.48
CA ASP A 221 2.05 7.24 2.63
C ASP A 221 2.54 7.84 3.94
N ALA A 222 2.57 7.08 5.03
CA ALA A 222 3.08 7.55 6.32
C ALA A 222 4.56 7.98 6.28
N ILE A 223 5.33 7.58 5.26
CA ILE A 223 6.73 8.01 5.11
C ILE A 223 6.87 9.37 4.40
N ALA A 224 5.78 9.92 3.84
CA ALA A 224 5.82 11.17 3.07
C ALA A 224 6.34 12.34 3.91
N GLY A 225 5.93 12.44 5.18
CA GLY A 225 6.44 13.47 6.11
C GLY A 225 7.95 13.38 6.30
N ALA A 226 8.48 12.17 6.59
CA ALA A 226 9.92 11.95 6.74
C ALA A 226 10.70 12.22 5.45
N TYR A 227 10.11 11.93 4.29
CA TYR A 227 10.69 12.26 2.99
C TYR A 227 10.79 13.77 2.77
N ASP A 228 9.72 14.51 3.04
CA ASP A 228 9.67 15.97 2.88
C ASP A 228 10.59 16.71 3.86
N GLU A 229 10.57 16.30 5.14
CA GLU A 229 11.39 16.89 6.20
C GLU A 229 12.89 16.67 6.00
N SER A 230 13.28 15.66 5.23
CA SER A 230 14.69 15.35 4.98
C SER A 230 15.44 16.42 4.18
N GLY A 231 14.72 17.31 3.48
CA GLY A 231 15.32 18.31 2.57
C GLY A 231 15.96 17.71 1.30
N LEU A 232 15.99 16.39 1.16
CA LEU A 232 16.52 15.68 -0.01
C LEU A 232 15.44 15.39 -1.07
N ALA A 233 14.18 15.70 -0.78
CA ALA A 233 13.04 15.47 -1.65
C ALA A 233 13.11 16.37 -2.91
N ARG A 234 13.51 15.79 -4.04
CA ARG A 234 13.56 16.48 -5.35
C ARG A 234 12.27 16.28 -6.13
N ARG A 235 11.18 16.89 -5.65
CA ARG A 235 9.84 16.81 -6.28
C ARG A 235 9.79 17.42 -7.68
N ASP A 236 10.74 18.29 -8.01
CA ASP A 236 10.92 18.87 -9.34
C ASP A 236 11.38 17.85 -10.39
N ARG A 237 12.03 16.76 -9.96
CA ARG A 237 12.59 15.72 -10.85
C ARG A 237 11.94 14.36 -10.66
N ILE A 238 11.51 14.04 -9.44
CA ILE A 238 10.87 12.78 -9.10
C ILE A 238 9.37 13.04 -8.93
N PRO A 239 8.54 12.70 -9.93
CA PRO A 239 7.11 12.94 -9.84
C PRO A 239 6.50 12.04 -8.76
N ILE A 240 5.74 12.67 -7.86
CA ILE A 240 5.01 11.97 -6.80
C ILE A 240 3.55 11.89 -7.22
N TYR A 241 3.11 10.65 -7.39
CA TYR A 241 1.69 10.34 -7.55
C TYR A 241 1.16 9.80 -6.22
N THR A 242 0.01 10.32 -5.81
CA THR A 242 -0.77 9.82 -4.69
C THR A 242 -1.97 9.07 -5.23
N LEU A 243 -2.17 7.85 -4.77
CA LEU A 243 -3.29 7.02 -5.20
C LEU A 243 -4.42 7.14 -4.19
N ASN A 244 -5.47 7.86 -4.58
CA ASN A 244 -6.70 8.04 -3.81
C ASN A 244 -7.86 7.46 -4.61
N TRP A 245 -8.79 6.78 -3.93
CA TRP A 245 -10.00 6.28 -4.56
C TRP A 245 -11.20 7.14 -4.17
N SER A 246 -11.88 7.69 -5.17
CA SER A 246 -13.17 8.34 -4.97
C SER A 246 -14.30 7.31 -4.74
N PRO A 247 -15.43 7.71 -4.13
CA PRO A 247 -16.59 6.82 -3.98
C PRO A 247 -17.09 6.23 -5.31
N SER A 248 -17.10 7.01 -6.40
CA SER A 248 -17.52 6.53 -7.71
C SER A 248 -16.57 5.47 -8.29
N GLU A 249 -15.25 5.67 -8.14
CA GLU A 249 -14.26 4.67 -8.57
C GLU A 249 -14.36 3.38 -7.75
N LEU A 250 -14.57 3.47 -6.44
CA LEU A 250 -14.79 2.30 -5.59
C LEU A 250 -16.08 1.57 -5.93
N SER A 251 -17.16 2.28 -6.20
CA SER A 251 -18.42 1.69 -6.65
C SER A 251 -18.23 0.92 -7.96
N ALA A 252 -17.56 1.54 -8.95
CA ALA A 252 -17.22 0.87 -10.20
C ALA A 252 -16.29 -0.35 -9.98
N MET A 253 -15.36 -0.25 -9.03
CA MET A 253 -14.46 -1.34 -8.64
C MET A 253 -15.26 -2.54 -8.09
N LEU A 254 -16.17 -2.28 -7.14
CA LEU A 254 -17.03 -3.30 -6.54
C LEU A 254 -17.95 -3.95 -7.59
N GLN A 255 -18.62 -3.14 -8.41
CA GLN A 255 -19.47 -3.61 -9.51
C GLN A 255 -18.69 -4.54 -10.45
N ARG A 256 -17.51 -4.12 -10.92
CA ARG A 256 -16.69 -4.95 -11.83
C ARG A 256 -16.29 -6.27 -11.19
N ARG A 257 -15.91 -6.27 -9.91
CA ARG A 257 -15.61 -7.52 -9.19
C ARG A 257 -16.82 -8.45 -9.18
N LEU A 258 -17.98 -7.95 -8.76
CA LEU A 258 -19.20 -8.74 -8.68
C LEU A 258 -19.59 -9.30 -10.05
N ALA A 259 -19.52 -8.48 -11.11
CA ALA A 259 -19.81 -8.89 -12.47
C ALA A 259 -18.87 -10.00 -12.95
N VAL A 260 -17.54 -9.86 -12.73
CA VAL A 260 -16.56 -10.87 -13.15
C VAL A 260 -16.82 -12.22 -12.45
N TYR A 261 -17.04 -12.23 -11.13
CA TYR A 261 -17.26 -13.49 -10.40
C TYR A 261 -18.63 -14.12 -10.66
N SER A 262 -19.63 -13.32 -11.02
CA SER A 262 -20.98 -13.81 -11.30
C SER A 262 -21.21 -14.19 -12.77
N GLY A 263 -20.24 -13.93 -13.66
CA GLY A 263 -20.45 -14.06 -15.11
C GLY A 263 -21.41 -13.01 -15.68
N GLY A 264 -21.43 -11.80 -15.07
CA GLY A 264 -22.27 -10.67 -15.48
C GLY A 264 -23.67 -10.64 -14.86
N ARG A 265 -24.02 -11.63 -14.03
CA ARG A 265 -25.37 -11.75 -13.42
C ARG A 265 -25.61 -10.77 -12.28
N VAL A 266 -24.57 -10.38 -11.57
CA VAL A 266 -24.63 -9.49 -10.40
C VAL A 266 -23.81 -8.25 -10.69
N ASN A 267 -24.44 -7.08 -10.60
CA ASN A 267 -23.80 -5.79 -10.88
C ASN A 267 -23.80 -4.87 -9.65
N SER A 268 -24.65 -5.13 -8.66
CA SER A 268 -24.68 -4.41 -7.40
C SER A 268 -24.60 -5.37 -6.23
N PHE A 269 -24.13 -4.87 -5.09
CA PHE A 269 -24.23 -5.63 -3.84
C PHE A 269 -25.70 -5.76 -3.42
N ASN A 270 -26.55 -4.81 -3.84
CA ASN A 270 -27.99 -4.81 -3.58
C ASN A 270 -28.71 -5.99 -4.25
N ASP A 271 -28.10 -6.65 -5.24
CA ASP A 271 -28.69 -7.83 -5.89
C ASP A 271 -28.67 -9.05 -4.95
N PHE A 272 -27.83 -9.04 -3.91
CA PHE A 272 -27.82 -10.06 -2.86
C PHE A 272 -28.84 -9.79 -1.77
N LEU A 273 -29.37 -8.58 -1.66
CA LEU A 273 -30.24 -8.18 -0.56
C LEU A 273 -31.70 -8.59 -0.81
N GLU A 274 -32.41 -8.84 0.28
CA GLU A 274 -33.88 -8.79 0.28
C GLU A 274 -34.38 -7.39 -0.11
N PRO A 275 -35.63 -7.24 -0.59
CA PRO A 275 -36.22 -5.93 -0.83
C PRO A 275 -36.11 -5.03 0.41
N SER A 276 -35.35 -3.96 0.29
CA SER A 276 -35.05 -3.02 1.38
C SER A 276 -34.92 -1.60 0.83
N ALA A 277 -35.16 -0.60 1.68
CA ALA A 277 -35.01 0.80 1.35
C ALA A 277 -33.53 1.25 1.27
N ILE A 278 -32.57 0.44 1.72
CA ILE A 278 -31.15 0.82 1.73
C ILE A 278 -30.38 0.37 0.50
N ASP A 279 -29.44 1.20 0.09
CA ASP A 279 -28.40 0.89 -0.90
C ASP A 279 -27.14 0.43 -0.16
N ALA A 280 -27.08 -0.87 0.16
CA ALA A 280 -25.92 -1.47 0.80
C ALA A 280 -24.64 -1.34 -0.03
N HIS A 281 -24.73 -1.32 -1.37
CA HIS A 281 -23.58 -1.09 -2.23
C HIS A 281 -22.96 0.28 -1.94
N GLN A 282 -23.76 1.34 -1.85
CA GLN A 282 -23.26 2.69 -1.53
C GLN A 282 -22.79 2.81 -0.07
N ILE A 283 -23.46 2.14 0.88
CA ILE A 283 -23.00 2.08 2.27
C ILE A 283 -21.59 1.47 2.35
N ILE A 284 -21.37 0.33 1.69
CA ILE A 284 -20.07 -0.35 1.64
C ILE A 284 -18.99 0.56 1.07
N VAL A 285 -19.30 1.23 -0.05
CA VAL A 285 -18.37 2.13 -0.73
C VAL A 285 -17.98 3.30 0.17
N ARG A 286 -18.94 3.99 0.77
CA ARG A 286 -18.68 5.19 1.58
C ARG A 286 -17.97 4.86 2.90
N LEU A 287 -18.29 3.73 3.53
CA LEU A 287 -17.67 3.30 4.79
C LEU A 287 -16.34 2.53 4.61
N SER A 288 -15.91 2.31 3.37
CA SER A 288 -14.58 1.77 3.08
C SER A 288 -13.45 2.80 3.25
N ALA A 289 -13.78 4.09 3.39
CA ALA A 289 -12.84 5.20 3.56
C ALA A 289 -11.72 5.23 2.50
N GLY A 290 -12.09 5.17 1.21
CA GLY A 290 -11.13 5.27 0.10
C GLY A 290 -10.25 4.02 -0.09
N SER A 291 -10.56 2.90 0.58
CA SER A 291 -9.73 1.69 0.55
C SER A 291 -10.47 0.51 -0.08
N PRO A 292 -10.05 0.06 -1.27
CA PRO A 292 -10.59 -1.15 -1.90
C PRO A 292 -10.49 -2.38 -1.00
N ARG A 293 -9.45 -2.50 -0.16
CA ARG A 293 -9.32 -3.61 0.79
C ARG A 293 -10.45 -3.58 1.83
N ASN A 294 -10.72 -2.41 2.39
CA ASN A 294 -11.75 -2.22 3.40
C ASN A 294 -13.16 -2.44 2.85
N MET A 295 -13.38 -2.02 1.60
CA MET A 295 -14.60 -2.31 0.86
C MET A 295 -14.88 -3.82 0.80
N ILE A 296 -13.90 -4.63 0.41
CA ILE A 296 -14.03 -6.09 0.35
C ILE A 296 -14.20 -6.70 1.75
N ARG A 297 -13.50 -6.19 2.77
CA ARG A 297 -13.67 -6.65 4.15
C ARG A 297 -15.09 -6.43 4.66
N LEU A 298 -15.64 -5.25 4.43
CA LEU A 298 -17.02 -4.92 4.84
C LEU A 298 -18.03 -5.79 4.08
N SER A 299 -17.90 -5.94 2.75
CA SER A 299 -18.72 -6.87 1.98
C SER A 299 -18.68 -8.29 2.56
N ASN A 300 -17.47 -8.80 2.85
CA ASN A 300 -17.31 -10.13 3.43
C ASN A 300 -17.95 -10.25 4.82
N ARG A 301 -17.87 -9.21 5.65
CA ARG A 301 -18.48 -9.21 6.98
C ARG A 301 -20.00 -9.27 6.92
N ILE A 302 -20.61 -8.50 6.03
CA ILE A 302 -22.06 -8.52 5.81
C ILE A 302 -22.53 -9.92 5.40
N VAL A 303 -21.86 -10.53 4.41
CA VAL A 303 -22.18 -11.91 3.98
C VAL A 303 -21.98 -12.90 5.12
N SER A 304 -20.90 -12.76 5.89
CA SER A 304 -20.60 -13.65 7.01
C SER A 304 -21.65 -13.57 8.12
N GLU A 305 -22.17 -12.38 8.43
CA GLU A 305 -23.26 -12.22 9.41
C GLU A 305 -24.56 -12.85 8.94
N ALA A 306 -24.91 -12.71 7.65
CA ALA A 306 -26.08 -13.36 7.09
C ALA A 306 -25.99 -14.89 7.22
N LEU A 307 -24.87 -15.48 6.80
CA LEU A 307 -24.62 -16.93 6.88
C LEU A 307 -24.48 -17.45 8.31
N ARG A 308 -24.05 -16.60 9.26
CA ARG A 308 -23.98 -16.96 10.68
C ARG A 308 -25.38 -17.13 11.29
N VAL A 309 -26.32 -16.29 10.89
CA VAL A 309 -27.71 -16.37 11.36
C VAL A 309 -28.45 -17.51 10.66
N ASP A 310 -28.32 -17.60 9.34
CA ASP A 310 -28.90 -18.68 8.55
C ASP A 310 -27.92 -19.12 7.43
N PRO A 311 -27.28 -20.29 7.55
CA PRO A 311 -26.39 -20.82 6.51
C PRO A 311 -27.08 -21.09 5.16
N GLY A 312 -28.41 -21.25 5.16
CA GLY A 312 -29.22 -21.50 3.96
C GLY A 312 -29.82 -20.23 3.35
N VAL A 313 -29.43 -19.05 3.85
CA VAL A 313 -30.03 -17.78 3.44
C VAL A 313 -29.87 -17.53 1.94
N GLY A 314 -30.99 -17.37 1.23
CA GLY A 314 -31.01 -17.10 -0.21
C GLY A 314 -30.73 -15.64 -0.57
N GLN A 315 -31.12 -14.71 0.30
CA GLN A 315 -30.93 -13.27 0.16
C GLN A 315 -30.59 -12.63 1.51
N ILE A 316 -29.67 -11.68 1.52
CA ILE A 316 -29.15 -11.04 2.73
C ILE A 316 -30.24 -10.11 3.31
N PRO A 317 -30.71 -10.35 4.55
CA PRO A 317 -31.66 -9.45 5.19
C PRO A 317 -30.97 -8.15 5.61
N GLU A 318 -31.74 -7.06 5.69
CA GLU A 318 -31.22 -5.75 6.09
C GLU A 318 -30.55 -5.78 7.48
N SER A 319 -31.08 -6.56 8.42
CA SER A 319 -30.49 -6.73 9.76
C SER A 319 -29.05 -7.27 9.72
N ALA A 320 -28.72 -8.13 8.75
CA ALA A 320 -27.36 -8.64 8.57
C ALA A 320 -26.40 -7.57 8.03
N VAL A 321 -26.90 -6.60 7.26
CA VAL A 321 -26.10 -5.44 6.83
C VAL A 321 -25.69 -4.61 8.04
N TRP A 322 -26.63 -4.29 8.91
CA TRP A 322 -26.36 -3.52 10.13
C TRP A 322 -25.45 -4.27 11.10
N ALA A 323 -25.71 -5.56 11.35
CA ALA A 323 -24.84 -6.38 12.18
C ALA A 323 -23.42 -6.47 11.61
N GLY A 324 -23.30 -6.68 10.29
CA GLY A 324 -22.01 -6.74 9.61
C GLY A 324 -21.25 -5.43 9.71
N LEU A 325 -21.95 -4.30 9.59
CA LEU A 325 -21.36 -2.99 9.74
C LEU A 325 -20.84 -2.75 11.17
N SER A 326 -21.61 -3.09 12.19
CA SER A 326 -21.19 -2.96 13.59
C SER A 326 -19.94 -3.77 13.89
N VAL A 327 -19.85 -5.02 13.41
CA VAL A 327 -18.65 -5.83 13.67
C VAL A 327 -17.45 -5.30 12.89
N TYR A 328 -17.63 -4.98 11.61
CA TYR A 328 -16.56 -4.39 10.80
C TYR A 328 -16.03 -3.09 11.40
N ALA A 329 -16.92 -2.20 11.85
CA ALA A 329 -16.55 -0.95 12.51
C ALA A 329 -15.68 -1.20 13.75
N ASN A 330 -16.06 -2.17 14.59
CA ASN A 330 -15.27 -2.56 15.75
C ASN A 330 -13.90 -3.13 15.39
N GLU A 331 -13.80 -3.99 14.38
CA GLU A 331 -12.53 -4.53 13.89
C GLU A 331 -11.60 -3.41 13.41
N ILE A 332 -12.10 -2.52 12.57
CA ILE A 332 -11.30 -1.39 12.04
C ILE A 332 -10.92 -0.41 13.15
N ALA A 333 -11.84 -0.08 14.05
CA ALA A 333 -11.52 0.81 15.16
C ALA A 333 -10.45 0.19 16.07
N HIS A 334 -10.45 -1.12 16.28
CA HIS A 334 -9.40 -1.81 17.03
C HIS A 334 -8.05 -1.80 16.30
N GLU A 335 -8.04 -1.87 14.97
CA GLU A 335 -6.81 -1.74 14.17
C GLU A 335 -6.25 -0.31 14.18
N LEU A 336 -7.11 0.69 14.09
CA LEU A 336 -6.70 2.10 14.03
C LEU A 336 -6.23 2.62 15.40
N ILE A 337 -6.95 2.29 16.46
CA ILE A 337 -6.75 2.87 17.79
C ILE A 337 -6.89 1.84 18.94
N PRO A 338 -6.13 0.74 18.91
CA PRO A 338 -6.28 -0.35 19.90
C PRO A 338 -6.15 0.14 21.34
N LYS A 339 -5.28 1.12 21.58
CA LYS A 339 -4.98 1.67 22.92
C LYS A 339 -6.09 2.57 23.48
N TYR A 340 -6.87 3.22 22.61
CA TYR A 340 -7.79 4.29 23.01
C TYR A 340 -9.26 3.96 22.75
N LEU A 341 -9.54 2.86 22.03
CA LEU A 341 -10.90 2.48 21.66
C LEU A 341 -11.85 2.38 22.88
N GLN A 342 -11.40 1.75 23.97
CA GLN A 342 -12.22 1.63 25.18
C GLN A 342 -12.48 2.97 25.85
N GLU A 343 -11.56 3.92 25.73
CA GLU A 343 -11.73 5.27 26.27
C GLU A 343 -12.75 6.04 25.44
N LEU A 344 -12.67 5.97 24.11
CA LEU A 344 -13.65 6.61 23.22
C LEU A 344 -15.04 6.00 23.39
N LYS A 345 -15.16 4.67 23.52
CA LYS A 345 -16.45 4.01 23.82
C LYS A 345 -17.10 4.53 25.10
N ARG A 346 -16.31 4.94 26.10
CA ARG A 346 -16.84 5.55 27.32
C ARG A 346 -17.34 6.98 27.13
N VAL A 347 -16.88 7.68 26.09
CA VAL A 347 -17.35 9.03 25.77
C VAL A 347 -18.75 8.99 25.19
N ASP A 348 -19.04 8.00 24.33
CA ASP A 348 -20.37 7.74 23.74
C ASP A 348 -21.04 8.99 23.13
N LYS A 349 -20.24 9.89 22.54
CA LYS A 349 -20.68 11.13 21.90
C LYS A 349 -19.82 11.47 20.70
N VAL A 350 -20.45 11.96 19.64
CA VAL A 350 -19.75 12.32 18.39
C VAL A 350 -18.88 13.57 18.53
N THR A 351 -19.33 14.55 19.34
CA THR A 351 -18.53 15.72 19.71
C THR A 351 -18.45 15.88 21.23
N PHE A 352 -17.34 16.43 21.72
CA PHE A 352 -17.09 16.58 23.15
C PHE A 352 -16.04 17.67 23.44
N THR A 353 -16.06 18.20 24.66
CA THR A 353 -15.09 19.20 25.13
C THR A 353 -14.14 18.61 26.16
N ALA A 354 -12.96 19.23 26.34
CA ALA A 354 -12.03 18.85 27.40
C ALA A 354 -12.68 18.90 28.80
N LYS A 355 -13.58 19.87 29.02
CA LYS A 355 -14.36 20.00 30.25
C LYS A 355 -15.21 18.74 30.49
N HIS A 356 -16.03 18.36 29.50
CA HIS A 356 -16.88 17.16 29.58
C HIS A 356 -16.07 15.88 29.84
N LEU A 357 -14.95 15.70 29.14
CA LEU A 357 -14.07 14.54 29.35
C LEU A 357 -13.49 14.51 30.78
N GLY A 358 -13.07 15.67 31.29
CA GLY A 358 -12.47 15.80 32.61
C GLY A 358 -13.46 15.60 33.75
N SER A 359 -14.63 16.25 33.70
CA SER A 359 -15.59 16.25 34.81
C SER A 359 -16.58 15.08 34.78
N GLU A 360 -17.07 14.69 33.59
CA GLU A 360 -18.20 13.77 33.47
C GLU A 360 -17.76 12.35 33.10
N VAL A 361 -16.83 12.21 32.14
CA VAL A 361 -16.46 10.89 31.58
C VAL A 361 -15.36 10.19 32.40
N PHE A 362 -14.22 10.87 32.59
CA PHE A 362 -13.04 10.24 33.19
C PHE A 362 -12.78 10.65 34.63
N ARG A 363 -13.28 11.81 35.08
CA ARG A 363 -13.03 12.35 36.43
C ARG A 363 -11.52 12.49 36.72
N ILE A 364 -10.80 13.12 35.79
CA ILE A 364 -9.34 13.31 35.83
C ILE A 364 -8.95 14.79 35.71
N SER A 365 -7.69 15.11 36.01
CA SER A 365 -7.17 16.47 35.90
C SER A 365 -7.14 16.98 34.45
N GLU A 366 -7.19 18.31 34.28
CA GLU A 366 -7.16 18.95 32.96
C GLU A 366 -5.90 18.59 32.15
N ASN A 367 -4.74 18.49 32.82
CA ASN A 367 -3.49 18.07 32.17
C ASN A 367 -3.56 16.63 31.64
N ALA A 368 -4.25 15.73 32.35
CA ALA A 368 -4.45 14.36 31.89
C ALA A 368 -5.41 14.31 30.68
N VAL A 369 -6.47 15.12 30.67
CA VAL A 369 -7.37 15.26 29.51
C VAL A 369 -6.62 15.80 28.29
N ARG A 370 -5.84 16.87 28.44
CA ARG A 370 -5.05 17.45 27.34
C ARG A 370 -4.09 16.43 26.73
N ARG A 371 -3.42 15.62 27.57
CA ARG A 371 -2.55 14.53 27.08
C ARG A 371 -3.34 13.49 26.28
N LYS A 372 -4.53 13.09 26.74
CA LYS A 372 -5.41 12.17 25.99
C LYS A 372 -5.83 12.74 24.64
N LEU A 373 -6.32 13.99 24.63
CA LEU A 373 -6.73 14.68 23.41
C LEU A 373 -5.58 14.81 22.42
N GLN A 374 -4.37 15.11 22.89
CA GLN A 374 -3.18 15.14 22.04
C GLN A 374 -2.94 13.77 21.40
N LEU A 375 -2.91 12.69 22.19
CA LEU A 375 -2.69 11.33 21.68
C LEU A 375 -3.77 10.89 20.69
N TRP A 376 -5.03 11.28 20.90
CA TRP A 376 -6.12 10.96 19.99
C TRP A 376 -6.03 11.78 18.70
N THR A 377 -5.65 13.06 18.79
CA THR A 377 -5.46 13.94 17.63
C THR A 377 -4.27 13.47 16.80
N ASP A 378 -3.15 13.12 17.44
CA ASP A 378 -1.96 12.58 16.79
C ASP A 378 -2.23 11.25 16.06
N SER A 379 -3.22 10.48 16.52
CA SER A 379 -3.65 9.26 15.82
C SER A 379 -4.56 9.51 14.62
N GLY A 380 -5.02 10.75 14.41
CA GLY A 380 -5.83 11.16 13.27
C GLY A 380 -7.31 10.76 13.31
N VAL A 381 -7.79 10.14 14.40
CA VAL A 381 -9.21 9.74 14.52
C VAL A 381 -10.08 10.80 15.19
N VAL A 382 -9.48 11.75 15.90
CA VAL A 382 -10.15 12.87 16.55
C VAL A 382 -9.52 14.16 16.02
N ALA A 383 -10.34 15.17 15.76
CA ALA A 383 -9.88 16.49 15.38
C ALA A 383 -10.58 17.56 16.21
N LYS A 384 -9.97 18.74 16.29
CA LYS A 384 -10.68 19.95 16.68
C LYS A 384 -11.63 20.32 15.53
N VAL A 385 -12.92 20.29 15.79
CA VAL A 385 -13.97 20.50 14.78
C VAL A 385 -14.59 21.88 14.88
N ASP A 386 -14.57 22.51 16.05
CA ASP A 386 -15.12 23.85 16.26
C ASP A 386 -14.61 24.51 17.55
N GLU A 387 -15.09 25.72 17.82
CA GLU A 387 -14.97 26.43 19.08
C GLU A 387 -16.36 26.82 19.61
N ILE A 388 -16.65 26.50 20.87
CA ILE A 388 -17.91 26.87 21.51
C ILE A 388 -17.72 28.03 22.51
N PRO A 389 -18.73 28.90 22.66
CA PRO A 389 -18.73 29.91 23.71
C PRO A 389 -18.55 29.29 25.09
N ASN A 390 -17.86 30.01 25.96
CA ASN A 390 -17.62 29.64 27.35
C ASN A 390 -17.94 30.84 28.22
N ASP A 391 -18.35 30.61 29.46
CA ASP A 391 -18.68 31.70 30.40
C ASP A 391 -17.46 32.58 30.74
N GLY A 392 -16.24 32.12 30.42
CA GLY A 392 -15.01 32.91 30.49
C GLY A 392 -14.59 33.52 29.14
N ASN A 393 -13.65 34.47 29.18
CA ASN A 393 -13.15 35.24 28.00
C ASN A 393 -12.48 34.41 26.87
N ARG A 394 -12.41 33.08 26.97
CA ARG A 394 -11.80 32.22 25.95
C ARG A 394 -12.75 31.09 25.56
N PRO A 395 -13.00 30.89 24.25
CA PRO A 395 -13.85 29.81 23.77
C PRO A 395 -13.26 28.44 24.09
N LEU A 396 -14.12 27.44 24.28
CA LEU A 396 -13.70 26.05 24.49
C LEU A 396 -13.54 25.36 23.14
N HIS A 397 -12.45 24.61 22.98
CA HIS A 397 -12.29 23.77 21.79
C HIS A 397 -13.27 22.58 21.84
N LEU A 398 -14.00 22.40 20.74
CA LEU A 398 -14.84 21.25 20.49
C LEU A 398 -14.04 20.24 19.67
N TYR A 399 -13.97 19.01 20.18
CA TYR A 399 -13.34 17.89 19.51
C TYR A 399 -14.41 16.94 19.01
N GLY A 400 -14.13 16.23 17.92
CA GLY A 400 -15.03 15.23 17.36
C GLY A 400 -14.26 14.11 16.68
N VAL A 401 -14.89 12.94 16.62
CA VAL A 401 -14.38 11.81 15.84
C VAL A 401 -14.55 12.13 14.36
N VAL A 402 -13.53 11.90 13.54
CA VAL A 402 -13.55 12.19 12.10
C VAL A 402 -13.62 10.96 11.21
N ASP A 403 -13.38 9.76 11.77
CA ASP A 403 -13.51 8.50 11.04
C ASP A 403 -14.88 7.86 11.26
N PRO A 404 -15.70 7.63 10.21
CA PRO A 404 -17.04 7.06 10.35
C PRO A 404 -17.06 5.69 11.03
N ARG A 405 -16.03 4.87 10.82
CA ARG A 405 -15.95 3.52 11.36
C ARG A 405 -15.63 3.55 12.83
N VAL A 406 -14.80 4.50 13.27
CA VAL A 406 -14.55 4.75 14.69
C VAL A 406 -15.80 5.29 15.37
N CYS A 407 -16.54 6.20 14.73
CA CYS A 407 -17.80 6.72 15.25
C CYS A 407 -18.84 5.61 15.46
N LEU A 408 -19.02 4.73 14.47
CA LEU A 408 -19.89 3.55 14.60
C LEU A 408 -19.46 2.60 15.72
N ALA A 409 -18.16 2.37 15.88
CA ALA A 409 -17.66 1.52 16.96
C ALA A 409 -17.80 2.16 18.35
N MET A 410 -17.79 3.50 18.41
CA MET A 410 -17.87 4.29 19.64
C MET A 410 -19.30 4.34 20.19
N LEU A 411 -20.29 4.58 19.34
CA LEU A 411 -21.70 4.71 19.72
C LEU A 411 -22.36 3.34 19.89
N GLN A 412 -22.02 2.64 20.99
CA GLN A 412 -22.44 1.25 21.19
C GLN A 412 -23.92 1.09 21.56
N SER A 413 -24.53 2.17 22.03
CA SER A 413 -25.93 2.25 22.44
C SER A 413 -26.88 2.49 21.26
N GLU A 414 -26.35 2.92 20.11
CA GLU A 414 -27.13 3.31 18.93
C GLU A 414 -27.03 2.26 17.82
N GLU A 415 -28.14 2.04 17.12
CA GLU A 415 -28.12 1.21 15.92
C GLU A 415 -27.39 1.94 14.77
N PRO A 416 -26.66 1.21 13.89
CA PRO A 416 -25.94 1.85 12.79
C PRO A 416 -26.81 2.72 11.90
N ALA A 417 -28.08 2.34 11.68
CA ALA A 417 -29.03 3.14 10.90
C ALA A 417 -29.26 4.53 11.54
N ILE A 418 -29.38 4.59 12.88
CA ILE A 418 -29.53 5.84 13.62
C ILE A 418 -28.25 6.68 13.50
N VAL A 419 -27.09 6.05 13.65
CA VAL A 419 -25.81 6.75 13.54
C VAL A 419 -25.61 7.37 12.15
N LEU A 420 -25.88 6.60 11.09
CA LEU A 420 -25.79 7.05 9.70
C LEU A 420 -26.83 8.13 9.35
N GLY A 421 -28.00 8.08 9.99
CA GLY A 421 -29.10 9.01 9.75
C GLY A 421 -29.01 10.30 10.55
N ASN A 422 -28.40 10.30 11.72
CA ASN A 422 -28.44 11.46 12.62
C ASN A 422 -27.09 12.17 12.78
N TYR A 423 -25.98 11.46 12.60
CA TYR A 423 -24.65 11.99 12.91
C TYR A 423 -23.69 12.03 11.73
N MET A 424 -24.00 11.35 10.63
CA MET A 424 -23.13 11.26 9.46
C MET A 424 -23.74 11.95 8.26
N PHE A 425 -22.97 12.81 7.60
CA PHE A 425 -23.44 13.63 6.49
C PHE A 425 -22.49 13.56 5.31
N VAL A 426 -23.01 13.67 4.09
CA VAL A 426 -22.17 13.73 2.89
C VAL A 426 -21.88 15.20 2.54
N CYS A 427 -20.60 15.56 2.55
CA CYS A 427 -20.17 16.90 2.15
C CYS A 427 -20.52 17.16 0.67
N ARG A 428 -21.28 18.21 0.40
CA ARG A 428 -21.64 18.59 -0.98
C ARG A 428 -20.44 19.00 -1.83
N ALA A 429 -19.40 19.56 -1.21
CA ALA A 429 -18.22 20.08 -1.91
C ALA A 429 -17.21 18.99 -2.29
N CYS A 430 -16.87 18.09 -1.36
CA CYS A 430 -15.83 17.07 -1.57
C CYS A 430 -16.30 15.62 -1.45
N GLN A 431 -17.59 15.37 -1.20
CA GLN A 431 -18.19 14.04 -1.07
C GLN A 431 -17.67 13.18 0.09
N SER A 432 -16.83 13.72 0.99
CA SER A 432 -16.41 13.03 2.21
C SER A 432 -17.56 12.89 3.20
N VAL A 433 -17.47 11.90 4.09
CA VAL A 433 -18.39 11.77 5.23
C VAL A 433 -17.94 12.71 6.35
N CYS A 434 -18.83 13.61 6.76
CA CYS A 434 -18.68 14.48 7.91
C CYS A 434 -19.43 13.88 9.10
N ILE A 435 -18.94 14.13 10.31
CA ILE A 435 -19.53 13.63 11.56
C ILE A 435 -19.82 14.82 12.46
N SER A 436 -21.08 14.98 12.88
CA SER A 436 -21.50 16.08 13.74
C SER A 436 -22.85 15.81 14.40
N ASP A 437 -23.09 16.43 15.55
CA ASP A 437 -24.39 16.56 16.22
C ASP A 437 -24.83 18.03 16.33
N ARG A 438 -24.17 18.92 15.59
CA ARG A 438 -24.35 20.39 15.64
C ARG A 438 -25.20 20.88 14.48
N ALA A 439 -25.96 21.95 14.73
CA ALA A 439 -26.74 22.64 13.70
C ALA A 439 -25.84 23.17 12.57
N ASP A 440 -24.70 23.77 12.92
CA ASP A 440 -23.65 24.15 11.99
C ASP A 440 -22.41 23.31 12.22
N PHE A 441 -21.77 22.86 11.14
CA PHE A 441 -20.52 22.12 11.21
C PHE A 441 -19.65 22.35 9.98
N ARG A 442 -18.35 22.08 10.11
CA ARG A 442 -17.39 22.17 9.01
C ARG A 442 -16.93 20.80 8.57
N CYS A 443 -16.75 20.64 7.27
CA CYS A 443 -16.15 19.44 6.72
C CYS A 443 -14.67 19.37 7.09
N HIS A 444 -14.26 18.35 7.84
CA HIS A 444 -12.85 18.16 8.21
C HIS A 444 -11.91 18.01 6.99
N ALA A 445 -12.41 17.55 5.84
CA ALA A 445 -11.61 17.32 4.65
C ALA A 445 -11.40 18.57 3.78
N CYS A 446 -12.37 19.49 3.72
CA CYS A 446 -12.32 20.65 2.81
C CYS A 446 -12.71 21.99 3.46
N ASP A 447 -12.98 22.01 4.76
CA ASP A 447 -13.39 23.17 5.58
C ASP A 447 -14.67 23.88 5.11
N ALA A 448 -15.47 23.23 4.24
CA ALA A 448 -16.77 23.76 3.84
C ALA A 448 -17.76 23.74 5.01
N THR A 449 -18.48 24.84 5.21
CA THR A 449 -19.52 24.96 6.24
C THR A 449 -20.84 24.37 5.75
N HIS A 450 -21.52 23.67 6.65
CA HIS A 450 -22.80 23.02 6.41
C HIS A 450 -23.77 23.33 7.55
N HIS A 451 -25.05 23.50 7.19
CA HIS A 451 -26.16 23.55 8.15
C HIS A 451 -26.93 22.23 8.09
N LEU A 452 -27.27 21.66 9.25
CA LEU A 452 -27.82 20.32 9.40
C LEU A 452 -29.17 20.15 8.70
N SER A 453 -30.01 21.19 8.64
CA SER A 453 -31.28 21.15 7.90
C SER A 453 -31.12 20.90 6.41
N ASP A 454 -29.96 21.26 5.85
CA ASP A 454 -29.68 21.19 4.43
C ASP A 454 -28.69 20.05 4.14
N ALA A 455 -28.12 19.43 5.16
CA ALA A 455 -27.15 18.36 4.98
C ALA A 455 -27.87 17.07 4.59
N THR A 456 -27.38 16.39 3.55
CA THR A 456 -27.85 15.04 3.23
C THR A 456 -27.14 14.05 4.14
N THR A 457 -27.93 13.32 4.93
CA THR A 457 -27.38 12.29 5.83
C THR A 457 -26.79 11.16 5.02
N LEU A 458 -25.85 10.41 5.60
CA LEU A 458 -25.25 9.26 4.92
C LEU A 458 -26.31 8.19 4.61
N LEU A 459 -27.27 7.99 5.51
CA LEU A 459 -28.38 7.08 5.25
C LEU A 459 -29.25 7.53 4.07
N GLU A 460 -29.62 8.81 3.99
CA GLU A 460 -30.41 9.35 2.86
C GLU A 460 -29.65 9.27 1.54
N ALA A 461 -28.35 9.58 1.54
CA ALA A 461 -27.49 9.43 0.36
C ALA A 461 -27.34 7.97 -0.09
N CYS A 462 -27.72 7.02 0.76
CA CYS A 462 -27.71 5.59 0.49
C CYS A 462 -29.12 4.97 0.58
N ARG A 463 -30.18 5.72 0.28
CA ARG A 463 -31.51 5.13 0.05
C ARG A 463 -31.66 4.67 -1.40
N ARG A 464 -32.39 3.57 -1.60
CA ARG A 464 -32.86 3.18 -2.92
C ARG A 464 -34.00 4.11 -3.34
N GLY A 465 -33.90 4.62 -4.57
CA GLY A 465 -34.94 5.44 -5.21
C GLY A 465 -36.10 4.61 -5.76
#